data_AF-A0AAQ4CWG5-F1
#
_entry.id   AF-A0AAQ4CWG5-F1
#
_cell.length_a   1.000
_cell.length_b   1.000
_cell.length_c   1.000
_cell.angle_alpha   90.00
_cell.angle_beta   90.00
_cell.angle_gamma   90.00
#
_symmetry.space_group_name_H-M   'P 1'
#
loop_
_entity.id
_entity.type
_entity.pdbx_description
1 polymer ?
#
loop_
_entity_poly.entity_id
_entity_poly.type
_entity_poly.pdbx_seq_one_letter_code
_entity_poly.pdbx_strand_id
1 'polypeptide(L)' 'MKIRIPKEWYDILVKIAENKKVKLSDLIVSIISSPIEECLNLPYMNSSTYKHINITINNIYTSSEIENKLRYFLFCR' A
#
# COMPACT_ATOMS: atom_id res chain seq x y z
N MET A 1 5.84 -11.11 -6.19
CA MET A 1 4.84 -10.61 -7.15
C MET A 1 5.06 -9.15 -7.50
N LYS A 2 4.51 -8.67 -8.62
CA LYS A 2 4.56 -7.26 -9.02
C LYS A 2 3.15 -6.67 -8.94
N ILE A 3 2.97 -5.64 -8.12
CA ILE A 3 1.69 -4.91 -8.03
C ILE A 3 1.82 -3.55 -8.71
N ARG A 4 0.70 -3.03 -9.19
CA ARG A 4 0.59 -1.71 -9.81
C ARG A 4 -0.29 -0.85 -8.92
N ILE A 5 0.23 0.27 -8.44
CA ILE A 5 -0.54 1.21 -7.62
C ILE A 5 -0.40 2.64 -8.14
N PRO A 6 -1.37 3.53 -7.85
CA PRO A 6 -1.24 4.96 -8.09
C PRO A 6 0.10 5.54 -7.58
N LYS A 7 0.72 6.43 -8.36
CA LYS A 7 2.02 7.03 -8.02
C LYS A 7 1.97 7.78 -6.69
N GLU A 8 0.89 8.51 -6.44
CA GLU A 8 0.66 9.31 -5.25
C GLU A 8 0.57 8.41 -4.02
N TRP A 9 -0.06 7.24 -4.15
CA TRP A 9 -0.12 6.24 -3.07
C TRP A 9 1.28 5.69 -2.80
N TYR A 10 2.05 5.42 -3.85
CA TYR A 10 3.45 5.00 -3.73
C TYR A 10 4.29 6.04 -2.98
N ASP A 11 4.19 7.32 -3.36
CA ASP A 11 4.95 8.41 -2.74
C ASP A 11 4.58 8.57 -1.25
N ILE A 12 3.29 8.42 -0.90
CA ILE A 12 2.83 8.41 0.49
C ILE A 12 3.42 7.22 1.26
N LEU A 13 3.32 6.01 0.72
CA LEU A 13 3.83 4.80 1.36
C LEU A 13 5.36 4.84 1.55
N VAL A 14 6.09 5.38 0.58
CA VAL A 14 7.54 5.61 0.70
C VAL A 14 7.84 6.54 1.87
N LYS A 15 7.15 7.67 1.95
CA LYS A 15 7.37 8.64 3.04
C LYS A 15 7.03 8.06 4.42
N ILE A 16 5.99 7.22 4.51
CA ILE A 16 5.66 6.50 5.74
C ILE A 16 6.76 5.49 6.10
N ALA A 17 7.27 4.74 5.12
CA ALA A 17 8.32 3.75 5.32
C ALA A 17 9.61 4.43 5.81
N GLU A 18 9.99 5.56 5.20
CA GLU A 18 11.11 6.40 5.62
C GLU A 18 10.96 6.90 7.06
N ASN A 19 9.79 7.44 7.40
CA ASN A 19 9.49 7.92 8.76
C ASN A 19 9.57 6.78 9.80
N LYS A 20 9.11 5.58 9.44
CA LYS A 20 9.16 4.38 10.29
C LYS A 20 10.53 3.67 10.25
N LYS A 21 11.47 4.13 9.42
CA LYS A 21 12.79 3.50 9.17
C LYS A 21 12.68 2.01 8.78
N VAL A 22 11.67 1.66 8.00
CA VAL A 22 11.45 0.30 7.47
C VAL A 22 11.52 0.31 5.95
N LYS A 23 11.73 -0.85 5.33
CA LYS A 23 11.62 -0.95 3.87
C LYS A 23 10.16 -0.82 3.45
N LEU A 24 9.93 -0.23 2.28
CA LEU A 24 8.59 -0.12 1.68
C LEU A 24 7.91 -1.49 1.54
N SER A 25 8.67 -2.53 1.15
CA SER A 25 8.16 -3.90 1.07
C SER A 25 7.58 -4.37 2.40
N ASP A 26 8.31 -4.10 3.49
CA ASP A 26 7.98 -4.60 4.82
C ASP A 26 6.79 -3.83 5.39
N LEU A 27 6.71 -2.52 5.11
CA LEU A 27 5.53 -1.71 5.41
C LEU A 27 4.30 -2.25 4.69
N ILE A 28 4.40 -2.53 3.39
CA ILE A 28 3.25 -3.03 2.61
C ILE A 28 2.81 -4.41 3.15
N VAL A 29 3.75 -5.30 3.44
CA VAL A 29 3.44 -6.60 4.07
C VAL A 29 2.73 -6.39 5.41
N SER A 30 3.22 -5.47 6.24
CA SER A 30 2.56 -5.12 7.52
C SER A 30 1.13 -4.62 7.32
N ILE A 31 0.89 -3.72 6.36
CA ILE A 31 -0.47 -3.21 6.05
C ILE A 31 -1.39 -4.35 5.59
N ILE A 32 -0.88 -5.22 4.71
CA ILE A 32 -1.67 -6.34 4.17
C ILE A 32 -1.97 -7.39 5.26
N SER A 33 -1.06 -7.61 6.19
CA SER A 33 -1.25 -8.54 7.30
C SER A 33 -2.03 -7.96 8.47
N SER A 34 -2.18 -6.63 8.56
CA SER A 34 -2.91 -5.98 9.64
C SER A 34 -4.43 -6.24 9.55
N PRO A 35 -5.13 -6.38 10.69
CA PRO A 35 -6.60 -6.34 10.73
C PRO A 35 -7.13 -5.02 10.16
N ILE A 36 -8.35 -5.05 9.61
CA ILE A 36 -8.98 -3.98 8.79
C ILE A 36 -9.36 -2.73 9.62
N GLU A 37 -8.77 -2.50 10.79
CA GLU A 37 -9.17 -1.40 11.68
C GLU A 37 -8.23 -0.17 11.59
N GLU A 38 -7.05 -0.31 10.97
CA GLU A 38 -6.09 0.79 10.85
C GLU A 38 -6.16 1.46 9.48
N CYS A 39 -6.51 2.76 9.46
CA CYS A 39 -6.42 3.62 8.28
C CYS A 39 -5.98 5.05 8.64
N LEU A 40 -5.40 5.76 7.67
CA LEU A 40 -4.85 7.11 7.83
C LEU A 40 -5.85 8.24 7.54
N ASN A 41 -7.02 7.89 6.99
CA ASN A 41 -8.07 8.85 6.62
C ASN A 41 -7.56 10.03 5.77
N LEU A 42 -6.67 9.74 4.82
CA LEU A 42 -6.18 10.76 3.89
C LEU A 42 -7.30 11.16 2.91
N PRO A 43 -7.26 12.38 2.36
CA PRO A 43 -8.15 12.74 1.27
C PRO A 43 -7.89 11.82 0.07
N TYR A 44 -8.96 11.22 -0.45
CA TYR A 44 -8.88 10.34 -1.61
C TYR A 44 -8.40 11.12 -2.84
N MET A 45 -7.40 10.56 -3.53
CA MET A 45 -6.83 11.15 -4.73
C MET A 45 -6.91 10.17 -5.90
N ASN A 46 -7.43 10.65 -7.02
CA ASN A 46 -7.38 9.95 -8.29
C ASN A 46 -6.05 10.21 -8.98
N SER A 47 -5.42 9.16 -9.48
CA SER A 47 -4.13 9.25 -10.14
C SER A 47 -4.22 8.80 -11.58
N SER A 48 -3.65 9.59 -12.48
CA SER A 48 -3.50 9.22 -13.89
C SER A 48 -2.24 8.40 -14.16
N THR A 49 -1.34 8.29 -13.16
CA THR A 49 -0.06 7.60 -13.30
C THR A 49 0.10 6.50 -12.25
N TYR A 50 0.79 5.43 -12.63
CA TYR A 50 0.95 4.24 -11.80
C TYR A 50 2.43 3.87 -11.67
N LYS A 51 2.78 3.32 -10.50
CA LYS A 51 4.08 2.75 -10.20
C LYS A 51 3.95 1.25 -9.97
N HIS A 52 5.00 0.53 -10.33
CA HIS A 52 5.10 -0.90 -10.07
C HIS A 52 5.98 -1.15 -8.87
N ILE A 53 5.52 -2.03 -7.98
CA ILE A 53 6.25 -2.43 -6.77
C ILE A 53 6.45 -3.94 -6.83
N ASN A 54 7.69 -4.37 -6.64
CA ASN A 54 8.00 -5.77 -6.41
C ASN A 54 7.85 -6.07 -4.92
N ILE A 55 6.93 -6.96 -4.58
CA ILE A 55 6.70 -7.37 -3.20
C ILE A 55 6.84 -8.88 -3.14
N THR A 56 7.57 -9.37 -2.15
CA THR A 56 7.69 -10.80 -1.87
C THR A 56 6.72 -11.13 -0.75
N ILE A 57 5.55 -11.64 -1.13
CA ILE A 57 4.52 -12.11 -0.20
C ILE A 57 4.28 -13.57 -0.57
N ASN A 58 4.16 -14.45 0.42
CA ASN A 58 3.64 -15.81 0.18
C ASN A 58 2.32 -15.62 -0.56
N ASN A 59 2.12 -16.27 -1.72
CA ASN A 59 1.05 -16.04 -2.72
C ASN A 59 -0.41 -16.24 -2.23
N ILE A 60 -0.71 -15.82 -1.01
CA ILE A 60 -2.00 -15.89 -0.31
C ILE A 60 -2.91 -14.74 -0.78
N TYR A 61 -2.33 -13.60 -1.16
CA TYR A 61 -3.08 -12.42 -1.59
C TYR A 61 -2.92 -12.16 -3.10
N THR A 62 -4.04 -11.88 -3.75
CA THR A 62 -4.09 -11.38 -5.13
C THR A 62 -3.66 -9.92 -5.21
N SER A 63 -3.27 -9.45 -6.40
CA SER A 63 -2.94 -8.04 -6.61
C SER A 63 -4.11 -7.10 -6.28
N SER A 64 -5.35 -7.53 -6.56
CA SER A 64 -6.57 -6.77 -6.27
C SER A 64 -6.83 -6.63 -4.77
N GLU A 65 -6.66 -7.71 -3.99
CA GLU A 65 -6.80 -7.66 -2.54
C GLU A 65 -5.76 -6.74 -1.90
N ILE A 66 -4.53 -6.78 -2.40
CA ILE A 66 -3.47 -5.88 -1.94
C ILE A 66 -3.82 -4.42 -2.24
N GLU A 67 -4.28 -4.14 -3.45
CA GLU A 67 -4.70 -2.79 -3.83
C GLU A 67 -5.85 -2.29 -2.95
N ASN A 68 -6.85 -3.14 -2.68
CA ASN A 68 -7.96 -2.80 -1.79
C ASN A 68 -7.50 -2.55 -0.34
N LYS A 69 -6.59 -3.38 0.19
CA LYS A 69 -6.03 -3.15 1.52
C LYS A 69 -5.23 -1.86 1.61
N LEU A 70 -4.43 -1.54 0.59
CA LEU A 70 -3.69 -0.27 0.54
C LEU A 70 -4.64 0.92 0.42
N ARG A 71 -5.68 0.81 -0.41
CA ARG A 71 -6.72 1.84 -0.55
C ARG A 71 -7.41 2.09 0.79
N TYR A 72 -7.82 1.03 1.48
CA TYR A 72 -8.46 1.13 2.78
C TYR A 72 -7.51 1.74 3.81
N PHE A 73 -6.27 1.27 3.89
CA PHE A 73 -5.27 1.82 4.81
C PHE A 73 -5.03 3.32 4.58
N LEU A 74 -4.99 3.77 3.33
CA LEU A 74 -4.74 5.18 3.02
C LEU A 74 -5.98 6.06 3.23
N PHE A 75 -7.17 5.60 2.83
CA PHE A 75 -8.37 6.45 2.66
C PHE A 75 -9.59 6.00 3.46
N CYS A 76 -9.50 4.91 4.22
CA CYS A 76 -10.60 4.28 4.95
C CYS A 76 -11.78 3.88 4.04
N ARG A 77 -11.51 3.47 2.79
CA ARG A 77 -12.50 3.16 1.75
C ARG A 77 -12.07 2.03 0.82
#